data_AF-A0A3D1IKT5-F1
#
_entry.id   AF-A0A3D1IKT5-F1
#
_cell.length_a   1.000
_cell.length_b   1.000
_cell.length_c   1.000
_cell.angle_alpha   90.00
_cell.angle_beta   90.00
_cell.angle_gamma   90.00
#
_symmetry.space_group_name_H-M   'P 1'
#
loop_
_entity.id
_entity.type
_entity.pdbx_description
1 polymer ?
#
loop_
_entity_poly.entity_id
_entity_poly.type
_entity_poly.pdbx_seq_one_letter_code
_entity_poly.pdbx_strand_id
1 'polypeptide(L)'
;MLACRDLTWGQSAELLRRSVDVILDDGFFLRENHIRCVEAARAVGAVAKIHFLDTPVAVLGPRFRARNASLPRHNFAIDPETRLGFVGLFETPSAQEGATLVVTQPNTDLPRM
;
A
#
# COMPACT_ATOMS: atom_id res chain seq x y z
N MET A 1 -2.34 -14.71 10.35
CA MET A 1 -2.31 -13.43 9.61
C MET A 1 -3.56 -12.58 9.85
N LEU A 2 -4.78 -13.15 9.84
CA LEU A 2 -6.03 -12.41 10.10
C LEU A 2 -6.06 -11.69 11.45
N ALA A 3 -5.70 -12.38 12.54
CA ALA A 3 -5.68 -11.80 13.88
C ALA A 3 -4.78 -10.54 14.01
N CYS A 4 -3.65 -10.49 13.30
CA CYS A 4 -2.79 -9.30 13.29
C CYS A 4 -3.47 -8.13 12.55
N ARG A 5 -4.16 -8.40 11.44
CA ARG A 5 -4.90 -7.35 10.70
C ARG A 5 -6.07 -6.81 11.51
N ASP A 6 -6.79 -7.69 12.21
CA ASP A 6 -7.88 -7.28 13.09
C ASP A 6 -7.37 -6.40 14.24
N LEU A 7 -6.22 -6.78 14.83
CA LEU A 7 -5.56 -5.97 15.84
C LEU A 7 -5.13 -4.60 15.29
N THR A 8 -4.44 -4.58 14.14
CA THR A 8 -4.04 -3.32 13.47
C THR A 8 -5.25 -2.44 13.24
N TRP A 9 -6.33 -2.99 12.67
CA TRP A 9 -7.55 -2.24 12.41
C TRP A 9 -8.19 -1.71 13.70
N GLY A 10 -8.28 -2.53 14.75
CA GLY A 10 -8.79 -2.10 16.04
C GLY A 10 -8.02 -0.89 16.61
N GLN A 11 -6.69 -0.92 16.55
CA GLN A 11 -5.86 0.20 16.98
C GLN A 11 -6.02 1.43 16.07
N SER A 12 -6.09 1.24 14.75
CA SER A 12 -6.34 2.32 13.78
C SER A 12 -7.67 3.01 14.05
N ALA A 13 -8.74 2.25 14.31
CA ALA A 13 -10.06 2.79 14.62
C ALA A 13 -10.05 3.64 15.91
N GLU A 14 -9.34 3.19 16.95
CA GLU A 14 -9.20 3.98 18.19
C GLU A 14 -8.46 5.31 17.95
N LEU A 15 -7.44 5.31 17.11
CA LEU A 15 -6.71 6.54 16.75
C LEU A 15 -7.58 7.49 15.92
N LEU A 16 -8.30 6.98 14.93
CA LEU A 16 -9.21 7.77 14.09
C LEU A 16 -10.31 8.43 14.93
N ARG A 17 -10.91 7.71 15.90
CA ARG A 17 -11.93 8.28 16.81
C ARG A 17 -11.38 9.40 17.70
N ARG A 18 -10.06 9.47 17.89
CA ARG A 18 -9.36 10.54 18.64
C ARG A 18 -8.86 11.66 17.73
N SER A 19 -9.32 11.72 16.49
CA SER A 19 -8.92 12.71 15.49
C SER A 19 -7.42 12.64 15.14
N VAL A 20 -6.83 11.45 15.20
CA VAL A 20 -5.45 11.20 14.76
C VAL A 20 -5.49 10.54 13.38
N ASP A 21 -4.72 11.10 12.44
CA ASP A 21 -4.56 10.52 11.11
C ASP A 21 -3.79 9.19 11.17
N VAL A 22 -4.24 8.21 10.40
CA VAL A 22 -3.64 6.87 10.32
C VAL A 22 -3.19 6.58 8.90
N ILE A 23 -1.95 6.11 8.76
CA ILE A 23 -1.42 5.52 7.53
C ILE A 23 -1.42 4.00 7.70
N LEU A 24 -2.11 3.30 6.80
CA LEU A 24 -2.04 1.84 6.71
C LEU A 24 -0.99 1.48 5.66
N ASP A 25 0.06 0.80 6.08
CA ASP A 25 1.13 0.28 5.21
C ASP A 25 1.05 -1.25 5.18
N ASP A 26 0.32 -1.79 4.21
CA ASP A 26 0.11 -3.23 3.97
C ASP A 26 -0.04 -3.47 2.45
N GLY A 27 -0.02 -4.74 2.04
CA GLY A 27 -0.25 -5.18 0.66
C GLY A 27 -1.71 -5.04 0.23
N PHE A 28 -2.12 -3.83 -0.15
CA PHE A 28 -3.43 -3.53 -0.73
C PHE A 28 -3.44 -3.73 -2.24
N PHE A 29 -3.32 -4.98 -2.71
CA PHE A 29 -3.26 -5.30 -4.14
C PHE A 29 -4.64 -5.29 -4.81
N LEU A 30 -5.64 -5.87 -4.15
CA LEU A 30 -7.00 -6.00 -4.68
C LEU A 30 -7.87 -4.78 -4.33
N ARG A 31 -8.74 -4.39 -5.25
CA ARG A 31 -9.78 -3.35 -5.12
C ARG A 31 -10.68 -3.58 -3.91
N GLU A 32 -11.03 -4.84 -3.65
CA GLU A 32 -11.84 -5.21 -2.48
C GLU A 32 -11.17 -4.82 -1.15
N ASN A 33 -9.83 -4.86 -1.09
CA ASN A 33 -9.11 -4.42 0.10
C ASN A 33 -9.19 -2.90 0.26
N HIS A 34 -9.12 -2.14 -0.83
CA HIS A 34 -9.28 -0.68 -0.81
C HIS A 34 -10.67 -0.31 -0.28
N ILE A 35 -11.72 -0.87 -0.88
CA ILE A 35 -13.12 -0.62 -0.50
C ILE A 35 -13.35 -0.96 0.97
N ARG A 36 -12.86 -2.12 1.44
CA ARG A 36 -12.99 -2.51 2.86
C ARG A 36 -12.39 -1.47 3.80
N CYS A 37 -11.21 -0.92 3.49
CA CYS A 37 -10.59 0.11 4.29
C CYS A 37 -11.38 1.43 4.25
N VAL A 38 -11.91 1.81 3.09
CA VAL A 38 -12.75 3.02 2.95
C VAL A 38 -14.03 2.91 3.77
N GLU A 39 -14.73 1.77 3.69
CA GLU A 39 -15.95 1.52 4.45
C GLU A 39 -15.67 1.51 5.96
N ALA A 40 -14.57 0.89 6.37
CA ALA A 40 -14.21 0.81 7.77
C ALA A 40 -13.82 2.19 8.35
N ALA A 41 -13.12 3.04 7.58
CA ALA A 41 -12.86 4.44 7.95
C ALA A 41 -14.18 5.24 8.06
N ARG A 42 -15.09 5.08 7.09
CA ARG A 42 -16.39 5.74 7.11
C ARG A 42 -17.23 5.35 8.34
N ALA A 43 -17.17 4.08 8.75
CA ALA A 43 -17.91 3.57 9.91
C ALA A 43 -17.48 4.21 11.24
N VAL A 44 -16.28 4.79 11.31
CA VAL A 44 -15.80 5.55 12.48
C VAL A 44 -15.83 7.07 12.29
N GLY A 45 -16.51 7.54 11.22
CA GLY A 45 -16.65 8.97 10.92
C GLY A 45 -15.43 9.61 10.26
N ALA A 46 -14.46 8.81 9.79
CA ALA A 46 -13.27 9.30 9.11
C ALA A 46 -13.45 9.32 7.58
N VAL A 47 -12.60 10.11 6.91
CA VAL A 47 -12.45 10.13 5.46
C VAL A 47 -11.23 9.31 5.04
N ALA A 48 -11.28 8.70 3.86
CA ALA A 48 -10.18 7.87 3.35
C ALA A 48 -9.47 8.54 2.16
N LYS A 49 -8.15 8.35 2.10
CA LYS A 49 -7.30 8.70 0.95
C LYS A 49 -6.57 7.44 0.48
N ILE A 50 -6.50 7.24 -0.83
CA ILE A 50 -5.67 6.20 -1.44
C ILE A 50 -4.45 6.87 -2.07
N HIS A 51 -3.26 6.54 -1.57
CA HIS A 51 -2.01 6.98 -2.16
C HIS A 51 -1.54 5.97 -3.21
N PHE A 52 -1.77 6.28 -4.48
CA PHE A 52 -1.36 5.43 -5.60
C PHE A 52 0.00 5.86 -6.13
N LEU A 53 1.00 4.97 -5.99
CA LEU A 53 2.31 5.15 -6.60
C LEU A 53 2.28 4.58 -8.01
N ASP A 54 2.09 5.46 -9.01
CA ASP A 54 2.03 5.12 -10.44
C ASP A 54 3.44 4.85 -10.98
N THR A 55 4.08 3.82 -10.45
CA THR A 55 5.44 3.42 -10.80
C THR A 55 5.40 2.40 -11.94
N PRO A 56 6.07 2.66 -13.08
CA PRO A 56 6.09 1.71 -14.18
C PRO A 56 6.64 0.34 -13.75
N VAL A 57 5.93 -0.74 -14.09
CA VAL A 57 6.35 -2.12 -13.74
C VAL A 57 7.77 -2.43 -14.22
N ALA A 58 8.17 -1.87 -15.35
CA ALA A 58 9.51 -2.02 -15.93
C ALA A 58 10.64 -1.57 -14.98
N VAL A 59 10.40 -0.58 -14.11
CA VAL A 59 11.44 -0.08 -13.17
C VAL A 59 11.55 -0.94 -11.90
N LEU A 60 10.57 -1.79 -11.62
CA LEU A 60 10.56 -2.62 -10.41
C LEU A 60 11.70 -3.65 -10.44
N GLY A 61 11.92 -4.31 -11.58
CA GLY A 61 12.95 -5.36 -11.72
C GLY A 61 14.35 -4.90 -11.29
N PRO A 62 14.90 -3.82 -11.87
CA PRO A 62 16.19 -3.24 -11.44
C PRO A 62 16.21 -2.86 -9.95
N ARG A 63 15.14 -2.26 -9.42
CA ARG A 63 15.05 -1.85 -8.00
C ARG A 63 15.09 -3.06 -7.06
N PHE A 64 14.36 -4.14 -7.37
CA PHE A 64 14.38 -5.37 -6.58
C PHE A 64 15.75 -6.05 -6.62
N ARG A 65 16.43 -6.07 -7.77
CA ARG A 65 17.81 -6.60 -7.84
C ARG A 65 18.77 -5.82 -6.95
N ALA A 66 18.73 -4.48 -7.02
CA ALA A 66 19.56 -3.63 -6.17
C ALA A 66 19.25 -3.86 -4.67
N ARG A 67 17.97 -3.84 -4.29
CA ARG A 67 17.53 -4.12 -2.92
C ARG A 67 17.95 -5.50 -2.43
N ASN A 68 17.80 -6.55 -3.24
CA ASN A 68 18.16 -7.91 -2.84
C ASN A 68 19.69 -8.08 -2.69
N ALA A 69 20.49 -7.35 -3.48
CA ALA A 69 21.95 -7.36 -3.35
C ALA A 69 22.44 -6.65 -2.06
N SER A 70 21.68 -5.66 -1.58
CA SER A 70 21.92 -4.96 -0.31
C SER A 70 20.78 -5.21 0.68
N LEU A 71 20.36 -6.47 0.84
CA LEU A 71 19.16 -6.83 1.59
C LEU A 71 19.25 -6.34 3.05
N PRO A 72 18.35 -5.44 3.50
CA PRO A 72 18.37 -4.97 4.87
C PRO A 72 18.11 -6.10 5.87
N ARG A 73 18.68 -5.98 7.07
CA ARG A 73 18.43 -6.92 8.16
C ARG A 73 16.92 -7.02 8.43
N HIS A 74 16.43 -8.24 8.64
CA HIS A 74 15.01 -8.55 8.87
C HIS A 74 14.07 -8.42 7.66
N ASN A 75 14.60 -8.29 6.45
CA ASN A 75 13.82 -8.32 5.21
C ASN A 75 14.01 -9.63 4.44
N PHE A 76 13.04 -9.92 3.56
CA PHE A 76 13.06 -11.08 2.67
C PHE A 76 13.51 -10.70 1.25
N ALA A 77 14.34 -11.53 0.62
CA ALA A 77 14.59 -11.40 -0.81
C ALA A 77 13.29 -11.69 -1.58
N ILE A 78 13.02 -10.90 -2.62
CA ILE A 78 11.85 -11.11 -3.50
C ILE A 78 12.39 -11.46 -4.89
N ASP A 79 12.15 -12.69 -5.31
CA ASP A 79 12.57 -13.20 -6.62
C ASP A 79 11.64 -12.67 -7.75
N PRO A 80 12.04 -12.82 -9.03
CA PRO A 80 11.27 -12.33 -10.16
C PRO A 80 9.87 -12.93 -10.29
N GLU A 81 9.67 -14.21 -9.94
CA GLU A 81 8.39 -14.92 -10.05
C GLU A 81 7.42 -14.40 -8.98
N THR A 82 7.87 -14.35 -7.72
CA THR A 82 7.09 -13.77 -6.61
C THR A 82 6.66 -12.33 -6.93
N ARG A 83 7.57 -11.51 -7.46
CA ARG A 83 7.25 -10.13 -7.88
C ARG A 83 6.18 -10.09 -8.97
N LEU A 84 6.28 -10.93 -10.00
CA LEU A 84 5.30 -10.98 -11.09
C LEU A 84 3.94 -11.45 -10.58
N GLY A 85 3.92 -12.38 -9.62
CA GLY A 85 2.70 -12.77 -8.91
C GLY A 85 1.99 -11.58 -8.28
N PHE A 86 2.70 -10.75 -7.52
CA PHE A 86 2.11 -9.55 -6.91
C PHE A 86 1.65 -8.50 -7.95
N VAL A 87 2.41 -8.31 -9.03
CA VAL A 87 1.98 -7.42 -10.13
C VAL A 87 0.68 -7.92 -10.77
N GLY A 88 0.53 -9.24 -10.92
CA GLY A 88 -0.69 -9.84 -11.47
C GLY A 88 -1.93 -9.72 -10.57
N LEU A 89 -1.73 -9.49 -9.27
CA LEU A 89 -2.81 -9.25 -8.31
C LEU A 89 -3.21 -7.77 -8.20
N PHE A 90 -2.40 -6.85 -8.73
CA PHE A 90 -2.59 -5.43 -8.49
C PHE A 90 -3.72 -4.85 -9.34
N GLU A 91 -4.71 -4.26 -8.68
CA GLU A 91 -5.80 -3.53 -9.30
C GLU A 91 -5.58 -2.03 -9.07
N THR A 92 -5.55 -1.26 -10.17
CA THR A 92 -5.36 0.20 -10.10
C THR A 92 -6.55 0.85 -9.39
N PRO A 93 -6.31 1.64 -8.33
CA PRO A 93 -7.40 2.27 -7.60
C PRO A 93 -8.09 3.35 -8.44
N SER A 94 -9.38 3.53 -8.22
CA SER A 94 -10.21 4.48 -8.96
C SER A 94 -11.07 5.36 -8.06
N ALA A 95 -11.52 6.51 -8.58
CA ALA A 95 -12.37 7.44 -7.84
C ALA A 95 -13.72 6.82 -7.39
N GLN A 96 -14.15 5.73 -8.04
CA GLN A 96 -15.38 5.00 -7.71
C GLN A 96 -15.30 4.22 -6.39
N GLU A 97 -14.12 4.13 -5.77
CA GLU A 97 -13.92 3.43 -4.49
C GLU A 97 -14.29 4.29 -3.27
N GLY A 98 -14.71 5.54 -3.48
CA GLY A 98 -15.23 6.39 -2.40
C GLY A 98 -14.15 6.99 -1.49
N ALA A 99 -12.89 7.00 -1.95
CA ALA A 99 -11.77 7.68 -1.32
C ALA A 99 -11.22 8.79 -2.24
N THR A 100 -10.56 9.78 -1.63
CA THR A 100 -9.76 10.73 -2.40
C THR A 100 -8.52 10.01 -2.94
N LEU A 101 -8.37 9.97 -4.27
CA LEU A 101 -7.22 9.37 -4.92
C LEU A 101 -6.07 10.39 -5.03
N VAL A 102 -4.91 10.05 -4.48
CA VAL A 102 -3.67 10.83 -4.56
C VAL A 102 -2.68 10.05 -5.41
N VAL A 103 -2.52 10.45 -6.67
CA VAL A 103 -1.59 9.79 -7.61
C VAL A 103 -0.22 10.43 -7.51
N THR A 104 0.81 9.62 -7.25
CA THR A 104 2.21 10.05 -7.24
C THR A 104 2.96 9.30 -8.32
N GLN A 105 3.50 10.03 -9.29
CA GLN A 105 4.43 9.47 -10.26
C GLN A 105 5.84 9.57 -9.69
N PRO A 106 6.65 8.51 -9.77
CA PRO A 106 8.03 8.59 -9.34
C PRO A 106 8.75 9.62 -10.22
N ASN A 107 9.32 10.64 -9.58
CA ASN A 107 10.23 11.55 -10.26
C ASN A 107 11.41 10.73 -10.80
N THR A 108 11.63 10.75 -12.12
CA THR A 108 12.73 10.03 -12.77
C THR A 108 14.12 10.51 -12.30
N ASP A 109 14.17 11.66 -11.60
CA ASP A 109 15.40 12.40 -11.30
C ASP A 109 15.75 12.54 -9.81
N LEU A 110 15.13 11.81 -8.88
CA LEU A 110 15.59 11.88 -7.49
C LEU A 110 16.95 11.16 -7.34
N PRO A 111 18.01 11.87 -6.88
CA PRO A 111 19.30 11.24 -6.64
C PRO A 111 19.15 10.21 -5.52
N ARG A 112 19.83 9.08 -5.67
CA ARG A 112 19.90 8.03 -4.65
C ARG A 112 20.46 8.66 -3.37
N MET A 113 19.69 8.61 -2.27
CA MET A 113 20.21 8.82 -0.91
C MET A 113 21.10 7.64 -0.51
#